data_AF-A0AAP4BAD7-F1
#
_entry.id   AF-A0AAP4BAD7-F1
#
_cell.length_a   1.000
_cell.length_b   1.000
_cell.length_c   1.000
_cell.angle_alpha   90.00
_cell.angle_beta   90.00
_cell.angle_gamma   90.00
#
_symmetry.space_group_name_H-M   'P 1'
#
loop_
_entity.id
_entity.type
_entity.pdbx_description
1 polymer ?
#
loop_
_entity_poly.entity_id
_entity_poly.type
_entity_poly.pdbx_seq_one_letter_code
_entity_poly.pdbx_strand_id
1 'polypeptide(L)'
;MVEKMAEKMVCQEELLKNLIMKYGTDCKKASEIFSVQQAFPTDKKEIKTIGIYYYRFYNGGIEHVMSNLAKIFAACGYKVIIITNEEVNELDYELPLGVERYVLYEPSDMEDCQGVMVHVNKLIRCIKEKDIDLVIHNAWLSLNLFWDICAIKYAGAYCVVYAHGSYGVGVMYGYPYVLDTQYQYAEADAMVVLSTSDEVYWRMVNSNVHKVHNPLSFLPSEQKVSDLTSHNIIWVGRIDDSSKNAEDALRIFKIVSEMVPDVTLTMCGYMNDILTKKMALLAEELGVTEKVLFTGFTNNIPDYLSKASVFLSTSDGEGYPLVTSEAFAAGLPIVSYEMPYLTLYNESNAVLQVEWKNVVAAADAIVLLLHDKNLRNKLGANARCYALDLEKIDFAAIWEDIFQSVLVSKNSPELTVEEYKEQLITSNHIIRRAIQKIFTTNSYANQICMDCSEKIREANTILETERQMMGNKEKELEEMQKRYEMSEKISWERAEVIENLQRNIEGIYGSLTYRIGNIVLFIPKKIRELLRRQKNRKSDY
;
A
#
# COMPACT_ATOMS: atom_id res chain seq x y z
N MET A 1 15.90 13.07 -44.85
CA MET A 1 14.98 12.32 -43.97
C MET A 1 15.74 11.73 -42.78
N VAL A 2 16.87 11.05 -43.02
CA VAL A 2 17.82 10.60 -41.98
C VAL A 2 18.38 11.76 -41.14
N GLU A 3 18.75 12.90 -41.74
CA GLU A 3 19.23 14.09 -40.99
C GLU A 3 18.16 14.72 -40.08
N LYS A 4 16.90 14.79 -40.53
CA LYS A 4 15.77 15.30 -39.70
C LYS A 4 15.38 14.35 -38.57
N MET A 5 15.59 13.04 -38.75
CA MET A 5 15.42 12.06 -37.68
C MET A 5 16.56 12.16 -36.65
N ALA A 6 17.79 12.36 -37.12
CA ALA A 6 18.95 12.60 -36.25
C ALA A 6 18.80 13.91 -35.44
N GLU A 7 18.36 15.02 -36.04
CA GLU A 7 18.11 16.29 -35.32
C GLU A 7 16.99 16.17 -34.27
N LYS A 8 15.91 15.44 -34.56
CA LYS A 8 14.85 15.16 -33.57
C LYS A 8 15.33 14.26 -32.43
N MET A 9 16.13 13.23 -32.71
CA MET A 9 16.68 12.32 -31.70
C MET A 9 17.70 13.02 -30.80
N VAL A 10 18.58 13.85 -31.38
CA VAL A 10 19.53 14.70 -30.61
C VAL A 10 18.78 15.68 -29.70
N CYS A 11 17.58 16.13 -30.08
CA CYS A 11 16.74 16.97 -29.23
C CYS A 11 16.06 16.22 -28.07
N GLN A 12 15.64 14.97 -28.28
CA GLN A 12 14.94 14.16 -27.26
C GLN A 12 15.88 13.57 -26.20
N GLU A 13 17.05 13.09 -26.60
CA GLU A 13 18.06 12.59 -25.65
C GLU A 13 18.53 13.68 -24.71
N GLU A 14 18.85 14.85 -25.29
CA GLU A 14 19.29 16.03 -24.54
C GLU A 14 18.17 16.58 -23.65
N LEU A 15 16.91 16.49 -24.08
CA LEU A 15 15.75 16.83 -23.26
C LEU A 15 15.64 15.93 -22.03
N LEU A 16 15.69 14.60 -22.20
CA LEU A 16 15.60 13.66 -21.07
C LEU A 16 16.76 13.88 -20.09
N LYS A 17 17.98 14.08 -20.62
CA LYS A 17 19.16 14.37 -19.81
C LYS A 17 18.98 15.65 -18.99
N ASN A 18 18.54 16.74 -19.63
CA ASN A 18 18.34 18.03 -18.95
C ASN A 18 17.22 17.97 -17.89
N LEU A 19 16.17 17.18 -18.12
CA LEU A 19 15.12 16.96 -17.12
C LEU A 19 15.68 16.24 -15.89
N ILE A 20 16.43 15.17 -16.08
CA ILE A 20 17.05 14.42 -14.98
C ILE A 20 18.04 15.32 -14.22
N MET A 21 18.89 16.07 -14.91
CA MET A 21 19.84 16.98 -14.26
C MET A 21 19.15 18.09 -13.47
N LYS A 22 17.97 18.54 -13.91
CA LYS A 22 17.23 19.63 -13.26
C LYS A 22 16.38 19.16 -12.07
N TYR A 23 15.76 17.99 -12.18
CA TYR A 23 14.78 17.51 -11.19
C TYR A 23 15.30 16.33 -10.35
N GLY A 24 16.28 15.58 -10.83
CA GLY A 24 16.93 14.50 -10.08
C GLY A 24 15.92 13.54 -9.46
N THR A 25 15.98 13.37 -8.14
CA THR A 25 15.09 12.51 -7.37
C THR A 25 13.69 13.11 -7.11
N ASP A 26 13.42 14.36 -7.51
CA ASP A 26 12.11 15.01 -7.40
C ASP A 26 11.19 14.64 -8.58
N CYS A 27 10.85 13.35 -8.67
CA CYS A 27 9.98 12.78 -9.70
C CYS A 27 8.60 13.45 -9.73
N LYS A 28 8.08 13.85 -8.56
CA LYS A 28 6.79 14.54 -8.46
C LYS A 28 6.82 15.82 -9.28
N LYS A 29 7.75 16.73 -8.97
CA LYS A 29 7.83 18.02 -9.63
C LYS A 29 8.08 17.88 -11.12
N ALA A 30 8.86 16.88 -11.54
CA ALA A 30 9.07 16.58 -12.95
C ALA A 30 7.75 16.12 -13.63
N SER A 31 7.01 15.22 -12.99
CA SER A 31 5.74 14.69 -13.51
C SER A 31 4.59 15.71 -13.56
N GLU A 32 4.60 16.74 -12.70
CA GLU A 32 3.59 17.79 -12.68
C GLU A 32 3.68 18.74 -13.91
N ILE A 33 4.85 18.83 -14.52
CA ILE A 33 5.15 19.85 -15.55
C ILE A 33 5.49 19.25 -16.91
N PHE A 34 5.79 17.95 -16.96
CA PHE A 34 6.27 17.29 -18.16
C PHE A 34 5.36 16.13 -18.55
N SER A 35 4.80 16.20 -19.75
CA SER A 35 4.05 15.08 -20.33
C SER A 35 4.97 14.20 -21.18
N VAL A 36 5.21 12.99 -20.69
CA VAL A 36 6.03 11.96 -21.32
C VAL A 36 5.36 11.47 -22.60
N GLN A 37 4.04 11.27 -22.59
CA GLN A 37 3.27 10.84 -23.77
C GLN A 37 3.44 11.78 -24.96
N GLN A 38 3.50 13.09 -24.72
CA GLN A 38 3.69 14.08 -25.77
C GLN A 38 5.14 14.13 -26.26
N ALA A 39 6.11 13.98 -25.36
CA ALA A 39 7.52 14.07 -25.68
C ALA A 39 8.08 12.82 -26.38
N PHE A 40 7.61 11.65 -25.98
CA PHE A 40 8.09 10.34 -26.44
C PHE A 40 6.90 9.45 -26.85
N PRO A 41 6.23 9.76 -27.97
CA PRO A 41 5.14 8.93 -28.46
C PRO A 41 5.67 7.59 -28.99
N THR A 42 4.96 6.50 -28.69
CA THR A 42 5.26 5.15 -29.18
C THR A 42 4.40 4.83 -30.40
N ASP A 43 5.02 4.32 -31.48
CA ASP A 43 4.38 4.02 -32.77
C ASP A 43 4.46 2.54 -33.18
N LYS A 44 4.80 1.67 -32.23
CA LYS A 44 4.82 0.21 -32.42
C LYS A 44 3.43 -0.27 -32.86
N LYS A 45 3.39 -1.09 -33.92
CA LYS A 45 2.13 -1.59 -34.52
C LYS A 45 1.71 -2.96 -33.99
N GLU A 46 2.61 -3.64 -33.32
CA GLU A 46 2.47 -5.00 -32.84
C GLU A 46 3.42 -5.17 -31.65
N ILE A 47 3.07 -6.07 -30.73
CA ILE A 47 3.87 -6.41 -29.56
C ILE A 47 4.38 -7.85 -29.75
N LYS A 48 5.70 -8.03 -29.80
CA LYS A 48 6.36 -9.34 -29.94
C LYS A 48 7.26 -9.66 -28.76
N THR A 49 7.89 -8.63 -28.20
CA THR A 49 8.78 -8.76 -27.06
C THR A 49 8.22 -8.00 -25.86
N ILE A 50 8.06 -8.70 -24.75
CA ILE A 50 7.52 -8.17 -23.50
C ILE A 50 8.64 -8.15 -22.44
N GLY A 51 8.90 -6.97 -21.88
CA GLY A 51 9.69 -6.82 -20.67
C GLY A 51 8.79 -6.87 -19.44
N ILE A 52 9.13 -7.67 -18.42
CA ILE A 52 8.43 -7.67 -17.13
C ILE A 52 9.43 -7.18 -16.08
N TYR A 53 9.19 -5.99 -15.54
CA TYR A 53 10.12 -5.28 -14.67
C TYR A 53 9.69 -5.29 -13.20
N TYR A 54 10.61 -5.64 -12.31
CA TYR A 54 10.57 -5.40 -10.86
C TYR A 54 12.00 -5.49 -10.29
N TYR A 55 12.28 -4.86 -9.15
CA TYR A 55 13.67 -4.76 -8.66
C TYR A 55 14.31 -6.13 -8.33
N ARG A 56 13.53 -7.17 -8.02
CA ARG A 56 14.00 -8.53 -7.69
C ARG A 56 13.03 -9.63 -8.17
N PHE A 57 13.40 -10.90 -8.00
CA PHE A 57 12.62 -12.06 -8.48
C PHE A 57 12.44 -13.22 -7.48
N TYR A 58 12.49 -12.94 -6.18
CA TYR A 58 12.34 -13.93 -5.10
C TYR A 58 11.43 -13.45 -3.95
N ASN A 59 10.93 -14.39 -3.15
CA ASN A 59 10.30 -14.17 -1.84
C ASN A 59 9.17 -13.11 -1.77
N GLY A 60 8.28 -13.08 -2.77
CA GLY A 60 7.12 -12.19 -2.73
C GLY A 60 6.03 -12.52 -3.75
N GLY A 61 4.85 -11.94 -3.52
CA GLY A 61 3.67 -12.17 -4.36
C GLY A 61 3.78 -11.52 -5.74
N ILE A 62 4.52 -10.42 -5.87
CA ILE A 62 4.72 -9.74 -7.16
C ILE A 62 5.60 -10.61 -8.06
N GLU A 63 6.69 -11.10 -7.51
CA GLU A 63 7.67 -11.98 -8.16
C GLU A 63 7.00 -13.29 -8.62
N HIS A 64 6.10 -13.83 -7.79
CA HIS A 64 5.26 -14.96 -8.16
C HIS A 64 4.30 -14.64 -9.35
N VAL A 65 3.63 -13.49 -9.33
CA VAL A 65 2.79 -13.02 -10.45
C VAL A 65 3.62 -12.86 -11.73
N MET A 66 4.81 -12.26 -11.63
CA MET A 66 5.73 -12.12 -12.76
C MET A 66 6.12 -13.47 -13.36
N SER A 67 6.45 -14.47 -12.52
CA SER A 67 6.79 -15.82 -12.97
C SER A 67 5.63 -16.46 -13.75
N ASN A 68 4.40 -16.34 -13.24
CA ASN A 68 3.22 -16.92 -13.90
C ASN A 68 2.87 -16.19 -15.20
N LEU A 69 2.90 -14.86 -15.22
CA LEU A 69 2.67 -14.11 -16.46
C LEU A 69 3.74 -14.41 -17.50
N ALA A 70 5.00 -14.54 -17.10
CA ALA A 70 6.08 -14.92 -18.02
C ALA A 70 5.84 -16.29 -18.67
N LYS A 71 5.36 -17.29 -17.91
CA LYS A 71 4.95 -18.60 -18.44
C LYS A 71 3.84 -18.46 -19.47
N ILE A 72 2.79 -17.69 -19.13
CA ILE A 72 1.62 -17.48 -20.00
C ILE A 72 2.05 -16.80 -21.31
N PHE A 73 2.83 -15.72 -21.24
CA PHE A 73 3.26 -14.99 -22.42
C PHE A 73 4.22 -15.81 -23.30
N ALA A 74 5.17 -16.53 -22.70
CA ALA A 74 6.05 -17.42 -23.46
C ALA A 74 5.25 -18.51 -24.18
N ALA A 75 4.23 -19.09 -23.54
CA ALA A 75 3.34 -20.08 -24.16
C ALA A 75 2.49 -19.50 -25.30
N CYS A 76 2.16 -18.21 -25.24
CA CYS A 76 1.48 -17.49 -26.33
C CYS A 76 2.43 -17.08 -27.49
N GLY A 77 3.73 -17.34 -27.36
CA GLY A 77 4.72 -17.09 -28.40
C GLY A 77 5.42 -15.72 -28.33
N TYR A 78 5.21 -14.93 -27.27
CA TYR A 78 5.99 -13.70 -27.05
C TYR A 78 7.41 -14.03 -26.62
N LYS A 79 8.37 -13.19 -27.02
CA LYS A 79 9.70 -13.17 -26.41
C LYS A 79 9.60 -12.44 -25.08
N VAL A 80 9.90 -13.11 -23.97
CA VAL A 80 9.75 -12.53 -22.62
C VAL A 80 11.11 -12.27 -21.99
N ILE A 81 11.29 -11.06 -21.48
CA ILE A 81 12.47 -10.63 -20.74
C ILE A 81 12.05 -10.23 -19.33
N ILE A 82 12.49 -10.97 -18.31
CA ILE A 82 12.42 -10.52 -16.92
C ILE A 82 13.52 -9.48 -16.70
N ILE A 83 13.17 -8.29 -16.23
CA ILE A 83 14.10 -7.20 -15.96
C ILE A 83 14.16 -6.98 -14.46
N THR A 84 15.36 -7.10 -13.87
CA THR A 84 15.58 -6.88 -12.44
C THR A 84 16.73 -5.92 -12.16
N ASN A 85 16.72 -5.33 -10.96
CA ASN A 85 17.85 -4.54 -10.47
C ASN A 85 18.85 -5.46 -9.78
N GLU A 86 18.36 -6.39 -8.97
CA GLU A 86 19.17 -7.35 -8.22
C GLU A 86 19.63 -8.52 -9.11
N GLU A 87 20.77 -9.11 -8.71
CA GLU A 87 21.35 -10.28 -9.35
C GLU A 87 20.54 -11.56 -9.09
N VAL A 88 20.86 -12.61 -9.85
CA VAL A 88 20.29 -13.94 -9.64
C VAL A 88 20.71 -14.46 -8.27
N ASN A 89 19.75 -15.00 -7.52
CA ASN A 89 19.99 -15.60 -6.22
C ASN A 89 19.30 -16.98 -6.12
N GLU A 90 19.66 -17.74 -5.09
CA GLU A 90 19.16 -19.10 -4.85
C GLU A 90 17.68 -19.18 -4.44
N LEU A 91 17.08 -18.05 -4.05
CA LEU A 91 15.69 -17.95 -3.61
C LEU A 91 14.76 -17.54 -4.75
N ASP A 92 15.30 -17.23 -5.94
CA ASP A 92 14.54 -16.81 -7.10
C ASP A 92 13.55 -17.89 -7.53
N TYR A 93 12.39 -17.44 -8.01
CA TYR A 93 11.49 -18.33 -8.74
C TYR A 93 12.20 -18.88 -9.97
N GLU A 94 11.93 -20.15 -10.31
CA GLU A 94 12.48 -20.77 -11.51
C GLU A 94 12.04 -19.98 -12.75
N LEU A 95 13.02 -19.63 -13.60
CA LEU A 95 12.75 -18.94 -14.86
C LEU A 95 12.06 -19.91 -15.83
N PRO A 96 10.92 -19.52 -16.44
CA PRO A 96 10.24 -20.38 -17.40
C PRO A 96 11.09 -20.65 -18.64
N LEU A 97 10.85 -21.80 -19.29
CA LEU A 97 11.55 -22.16 -20.52
C LEU A 97 11.36 -21.08 -21.61
N GLY A 98 12.47 -20.63 -22.19
CA GLY A 98 12.46 -19.60 -23.25
C GLY A 98 12.38 -18.17 -22.75
N VAL A 99 12.31 -17.95 -21.43
CA VAL A 99 12.34 -16.62 -20.79
C VAL A 99 13.79 -16.27 -20.46
N GLU A 100 14.20 -15.05 -20.81
CA GLU A 100 15.51 -14.51 -20.45
C GLU A 100 15.40 -13.53 -19.27
N ARG A 101 16.45 -13.42 -18.45
CA ARG A 101 16.58 -12.37 -17.45
C ARG A 101 17.67 -11.37 -17.84
N TYR A 102 17.36 -10.08 -17.72
CA TYR A 102 18.30 -8.97 -17.89
C TYR A 102 18.43 -8.21 -16.56
N VAL A 103 19.65 -8.14 -16.03
CA VAL A 103 19.92 -7.47 -14.75
C VAL A 103 20.47 -6.07 -15.04
N LEU A 104 19.82 -5.03 -14.51
CA LEU A 104 20.27 -3.64 -14.61
C LEU A 104 21.44 -3.37 -13.65
N TYR A 105 21.51 -4.06 -12.51
CA TYR A 105 22.43 -3.83 -11.39
C TYR A 105 22.24 -2.44 -10.76
N GLU A 106 21.84 -2.41 -9.50
CA GLU A 106 21.92 -1.19 -8.68
C GLU A 106 23.29 -1.12 -8.01
N PRO A 107 24.10 -0.09 -8.29
CA PRO A 107 24.91 0.48 -7.23
C PRO A 107 23.97 1.30 -6.31
N SER A 108 24.45 1.69 -5.14
CA SER A 108 23.78 2.55 -4.15
C SER A 108 23.44 3.97 -4.65
N ASP A 109 23.27 4.18 -5.96
CA ASP A 109 23.52 5.46 -6.62
C ASP A 109 22.26 6.31 -6.86
N MET A 110 21.05 5.75 -6.75
CA MET A 110 19.78 6.45 -7.02
C MET A 110 19.41 7.51 -5.95
N GLU A 111 20.38 7.96 -5.16
CA GLU A 111 20.24 9.05 -4.18
C GLU A 111 20.33 10.43 -4.83
N ASP A 112 20.86 10.52 -6.06
CA ASP A 112 21.04 11.77 -6.78
C ASP A 112 20.70 11.68 -8.29
N CYS A 113 20.84 12.81 -8.98
CA CYS A 113 20.56 12.88 -10.42
C CYS A 113 21.50 12.00 -11.27
N GLN A 114 22.72 11.71 -10.81
CA GLN A 114 23.68 10.91 -11.55
C GLN A 114 23.29 9.42 -11.48
N GLY A 115 22.85 8.92 -10.32
CA GLY A 115 22.32 7.57 -10.24
C GLY A 115 21.05 7.38 -11.04
N VAL A 116 20.12 8.34 -10.97
CA VAL A 116 18.92 8.35 -11.84
C VAL A 116 19.32 8.24 -13.30
N MET A 117 20.32 9.01 -13.73
CA MET A 117 20.84 8.95 -15.10
C MET A 117 21.41 7.57 -15.46
N VAL A 118 22.21 6.97 -14.56
CA VAL A 118 22.81 5.64 -14.78
C VAL A 118 21.73 4.58 -14.94
N HIS A 119 20.75 4.56 -14.03
CA HIS A 119 19.63 3.63 -14.10
C HIS A 119 18.81 3.80 -15.38
N VAL A 120 18.40 5.03 -15.69
CA VAL A 120 17.63 5.35 -16.91
C VAL A 120 18.37 4.87 -18.16
N ASN A 121 19.68 5.14 -18.26
CA ASN A 121 20.48 4.69 -19.40
C ASN A 121 20.56 3.16 -19.51
N LYS A 122 20.67 2.45 -18.38
CA LYS A 122 20.69 0.98 -18.37
C LYS A 122 19.34 0.40 -18.78
N LEU A 123 18.23 0.97 -18.31
CA LEU A 123 16.89 0.56 -18.70
C LEU A 123 16.65 0.81 -20.20
N ILE A 124 17.03 1.98 -20.72
CA ILE A 124 16.99 2.29 -22.16
C ILE A 124 17.81 1.27 -22.96
N ARG A 125 19.02 0.96 -22.50
CA ARG A 125 19.91 -0.01 -23.13
C ARG A 125 19.28 -1.40 -23.18
N CYS A 126 18.72 -1.87 -22.07
CA CYS A 126 18.01 -3.14 -21.99
C CYS A 126 16.90 -3.23 -23.04
N ILE A 127 16.03 -2.21 -23.09
CA ILE A 127 14.88 -2.16 -24.00
C ILE A 127 15.35 -2.19 -25.46
N LYS A 128 16.38 -1.40 -25.81
CA LYS A 128 16.92 -1.35 -27.18
C LYS A 128 17.66 -2.62 -27.58
N GLU A 129 18.52 -3.18 -26.73
CA GLU A 129 19.28 -4.40 -27.04
C GLU A 129 18.40 -5.64 -27.17
N LYS A 130 17.31 -5.69 -26.39
CA LYS A 130 16.38 -6.82 -26.42
C LYS A 130 15.21 -6.64 -27.40
N ASP A 131 15.10 -5.46 -28.02
CA ASP A 131 14.00 -5.04 -28.90
C ASP A 131 12.65 -5.24 -28.21
N ILE A 132 12.51 -4.67 -27.01
CA ILE A 132 11.29 -4.75 -26.19
C ILE A 132 10.25 -3.78 -26.74
N ASP A 133 9.05 -4.28 -27.02
CA ASP A 133 7.93 -3.47 -27.56
C ASP A 133 7.06 -2.91 -26.44
N LEU A 134 6.95 -3.64 -25.32
CA LEU A 134 6.12 -3.29 -24.18
C LEU A 134 6.81 -3.70 -22.87
N VAL A 135 6.78 -2.82 -21.88
CA VAL A 135 7.23 -3.11 -20.51
C VAL A 135 6.05 -3.10 -19.55
N ILE A 136 5.86 -4.22 -18.84
CA ILE A 136 4.97 -4.34 -17.69
C ILE A 136 5.79 -4.00 -16.45
N HIS A 137 5.53 -2.85 -15.85
CA HIS A 137 6.25 -2.33 -14.70
C HIS A 137 5.48 -2.62 -13.41
N ASN A 138 6.04 -3.48 -12.55
CA ASN A 138 5.38 -3.95 -11.33
C ASN A 138 5.78 -3.16 -10.08
N ALA A 139 6.77 -2.26 -10.17
CA ALA A 139 7.23 -1.45 -9.04
C ALA A 139 6.40 -0.17 -8.92
N TRP A 140 5.09 -0.37 -8.72
CA TRP A 140 4.06 0.68 -8.70
C TRP A 140 4.25 1.75 -7.61
N LEU A 141 4.93 1.41 -6.51
CA LEU A 141 5.29 2.36 -5.45
C LEU A 141 6.72 2.91 -5.59
N SER A 142 7.41 2.63 -6.69
CA SER A 142 8.76 3.16 -6.93
C SER A 142 8.74 4.68 -6.93
N LEU A 143 9.59 5.28 -6.10
CA LEU A 143 9.82 6.73 -6.13
C LEU A 143 10.39 7.20 -7.49
N ASN A 144 10.94 6.28 -8.28
CA ASN A 144 11.55 6.54 -9.58
C ASN A 144 10.66 6.17 -10.77
N LEU A 145 9.39 5.78 -10.52
CA LEU A 145 8.48 5.31 -11.57
C LEU A 145 8.36 6.30 -12.74
N PHE A 146 8.35 7.61 -12.47
CA PHE A 146 8.32 8.64 -13.52
C PHE A 146 9.51 8.53 -14.49
N TRP A 147 10.73 8.34 -13.96
CA TRP A 147 11.93 8.20 -14.79
C TRP A 147 11.95 6.87 -15.55
N ASP A 148 11.42 5.81 -14.95
CA ASP A 148 11.25 4.53 -15.64
C ASP A 148 10.29 4.67 -16.83
N ILE A 149 9.15 5.35 -16.65
CA ILE A 149 8.21 5.63 -17.74
C ILE A 149 8.88 6.47 -18.83
N CYS A 150 9.66 7.50 -18.46
CA CYS A 150 10.43 8.28 -19.43
C CYS A 150 11.42 7.42 -20.21
N ALA A 151 12.19 6.56 -19.53
CA ALA A 151 13.17 5.66 -20.13
C ALA A 151 12.51 4.69 -21.13
N ILE A 152 11.40 4.07 -20.72
CA ILE A 152 10.65 3.09 -21.51
C ILE A 152 10.12 3.74 -22.79
N LYS A 153 9.44 4.88 -22.66
CA LYS A 153 8.84 5.58 -23.80
C LYS A 153 9.88 6.22 -24.71
N TYR A 154 10.95 6.79 -24.15
CA TYR A 154 12.09 7.27 -24.94
C TYR A 154 12.76 6.15 -25.75
N ALA A 155 12.82 4.94 -25.21
CA ALA A 155 13.34 3.78 -25.93
C ALA A 155 12.37 3.24 -27.00
N GLY A 156 11.15 3.78 -27.09
CA GLY A 156 10.15 3.42 -28.10
C GLY A 156 9.27 2.23 -27.73
N ALA A 157 9.15 1.91 -26.44
CA ALA A 157 8.29 0.85 -25.93
C ALA A 157 7.02 1.43 -25.26
N TYR A 158 5.95 0.64 -25.21
CA TYR A 158 4.77 0.95 -24.39
C TYR A 158 5.06 0.66 -22.92
N CYS A 159 4.48 1.45 -22.01
CA CYS A 159 4.58 1.23 -20.57
C CYS A 159 3.22 0.89 -19.97
N VAL A 160 3.10 -0.32 -19.42
CA VAL A 160 1.94 -0.74 -18.62
C VAL A 160 2.36 -0.80 -17.16
N VAL A 161 1.70 -0.03 -16.30
CA VAL A 161 1.96 -0.06 -14.85
C VAL A 161 0.99 -1.04 -14.18
N TYR A 162 1.52 -2.04 -13.49
CA TYR A 162 0.71 -2.99 -12.72
C TYR A 162 0.77 -2.65 -11.23
N ALA A 163 -0.33 -2.10 -10.69
CA ALA A 163 -0.49 -1.79 -9.27
C ALA A 163 -0.88 -3.04 -8.46
N HIS A 164 0.02 -3.47 -7.57
CA HIS A 164 -0.12 -4.69 -6.76
C HIS A 164 -0.78 -4.47 -5.38
N GLY A 165 -1.29 -3.26 -5.13
CA GLY A 165 -1.97 -2.88 -3.91
C GLY A 165 -3.08 -1.89 -4.17
N SER A 166 -3.81 -1.53 -3.11
CA SER A 166 -4.79 -0.46 -3.21
C SER A 166 -4.14 0.91 -2.98
N TYR A 167 -4.57 1.93 -3.72
CA TYR A 167 -4.09 3.32 -3.55
C TYR A 167 -4.17 3.77 -2.08
N GLY A 168 -5.19 3.34 -1.34
CA GLY A 168 -5.40 3.76 0.03
C GLY A 168 -4.47 3.05 1.03
N VAL A 169 -3.95 1.88 0.69
CA VAL A 169 -3.02 1.14 1.56
C VAL A 169 -1.75 1.96 1.78
N GLY A 170 -1.24 2.63 0.75
CA GLY A 170 -0.11 3.56 0.87
C GLY A 170 -0.39 4.68 1.87
N VAL A 171 -1.57 5.29 1.80
CA VAL A 171 -2.01 6.33 2.73
C VAL A 171 -2.09 5.79 4.17
N MET A 172 -2.62 4.56 4.34
CA MET A 172 -2.75 3.91 5.65
C MET A 172 -1.40 3.64 6.33
N TYR A 173 -0.37 3.29 5.57
CA TYR A 173 0.98 3.08 6.09
C TYR A 173 1.81 4.37 6.19
N GLY A 174 1.22 5.54 5.91
CA GLY A 174 1.92 6.82 6.05
C GLY A 174 2.91 7.09 4.93
N TYR A 175 2.62 6.61 3.71
CA TYR A 175 3.37 6.91 2.49
C TYR A 175 2.65 8.03 1.70
N PRO A 176 2.81 9.31 2.08
CA PRO A 176 2.07 10.42 1.45
C PRO A 176 2.40 10.57 -0.05
N TYR A 177 3.56 10.09 -0.50
CA TYR A 177 3.96 10.13 -1.91
C TYR A 177 3.03 9.34 -2.82
N VAL A 178 2.20 8.41 -2.29
CA VAL A 178 1.18 7.69 -3.09
C VAL A 178 0.09 8.61 -3.61
N LEU A 179 -0.12 9.78 -2.99
CA LEU A 179 -0.99 10.81 -3.56
C LEU A 179 -0.32 11.54 -4.73
N ASP A 180 1.01 11.56 -4.76
CA ASP A 180 1.82 12.23 -5.76
C ASP A 180 2.11 11.34 -6.98
N THR A 181 1.89 10.02 -6.87
CA THR A 181 2.04 9.09 -8.00
C THR A 181 0.98 9.27 -9.08
N GLN A 182 -0.13 9.95 -8.79
CA GLN A 182 -1.22 10.24 -9.76
C GLN A 182 -0.71 10.80 -11.10
N TYR A 183 0.25 11.72 -11.06
CA TYR A 183 0.83 12.33 -12.25
C TYR A 183 1.65 11.34 -13.07
N GLN A 184 2.41 10.48 -12.39
CA GLN A 184 3.27 9.49 -13.02
C GLN A 184 2.41 8.43 -13.72
N TYR A 185 1.33 8.01 -13.08
CA TYR A 185 0.40 7.02 -13.57
C TYR A 185 -0.42 7.51 -14.77
N ALA A 186 -0.66 8.82 -14.88
CA ALA A 186 -1.28 9.42 -16.05
C ALA A 186 -0.43 9.27 -17.33
N GLU A 187 0.89 9.11 -17.19
CA GLU A 187 1.83 9.04 -18.32
C GLU A 187 2.03 7.61 -18.86
N ALA A 188 1.62 6.58 -18.10
CA ALA A 188 1.59 5.19 -18.55
C ALA A 188 0.59 4.99 -19.70
N ASP A 189 0.86 4.06 -20.60
CA ASP A 189 -0.02 3.73 -21.73
C ASP A 189 -1.23 2.91 -21.31
N ALA A 190 -1.08 2.10 -20.25
CA ALA A 190 -2.17 1.46 -19.54
C ALA A 190 -1.83 1.24 -18.08
N MET A 191 -2.87 0.98 -17.31
CA MET A 191 -2.77 0.50 -15.94
C MET A 191 -3.49 -0.81 -15.75
N VAL A 192 -2.89 -1.70 -14.96
CA VAL A 192 -3.53 -2.90 -14.44
C VAL A 192 -3.67 -2.77 -12.93
N VAL A 193 -4.85 -3.07 -12.42
CA VAL A 193 -5.21 -2.92 -11.00
C VAL A 193 -5.99 -4.14 -10.53
N LEU A 194 -6.06 -4.33 -9.21
CA LEU A 194 -6.58 -5.59 -8.63
C LEU A 194 -8.02 -5.51 -8.11
N SER A 195 -8.58 -4.30 -8.00
CA SER A 195 -9.90 -4.08 -7.41
C SER A 195 -10.74 -3.10 -8.22
N THR A 196 -12.06 -3.22 -8.13
CA THR A 196 -13.00 -2.25 -8.72
C THR A 196 -12.76 -0.85 -8.15
N SER A 197 -12.44 -0.74 -6.85
CA SER A 197 -12.16 0.56 -6.21
C SER A 197 -10.92 1.23 -6.78
N ASP A 198 -9.86 0.47 -7.05
CA ASP A 198 -8.65 0.99 -7.71
C ASP A 198 -8.95 1.35 -9.17
N GLU A 199 -9.70 0.51 -9.88
CA GLU A 199 -10.08 0.79 -11.27
C GLU A 199 -10.80 2.14 -11.39
N VAL A 200 -11.81 2.37 -10.56
CA VAL A 200 -12.55 3.65 -10.53
C VAL A 200 -11.63 4.81 -10.17
N TYR A 201 -10.74 4.63 -9.19
CA TYR A 201 -9.82 5.68 -8.76
C TYR A 201 -8.82 6.05 -9.85
N TRP A 202 -8.16 5.07 -10.45
CA TRP A 202 -7.12 5.30 -11.45
C TRP A 202 -7.70 5.78 -12.79
N ARG A 203 -8.96 5.46 -13.12
CA ARG A 203 -9.69 6.03 -14.28
C ARG A 203 -9.82 7.55 -14.23
N MET A 204 -9.61 8.18 -13.06
CA MET A 204 -9.61 9.64 -12.94
C MET A 204 -8.38 10.30 -13.56
N VAL A 205 -7.26 9.56 -13.65
CA VAL A 205 -5.95 10.08 -14.10
C VAL A 205 -5.43 9.39 -15.35
N ASN A 206 -5.80 8.11 -15.57
CA ASN A 206 -5.43 7.35 -16.76
C ASN A 206 -6.70 6.86 -17.48
N SER A 207 -6.77 7.02 -18.80
CA SER A 207 -7.93 6.61 -19.60
C SER A 207 -7.88 5.16 -20.07
N ASN A 208 -6.92 4.35 -19.64
CA ASN A 208 -6.76 2.96 -20.05
C ASN A 208 -6.42 2.09 -18.84
N VAL A 209 -7.42 1.84 -17.99
CA VAL A 209 -7.28 1.09 -16.73
C VAL A 209 -8.06 -0.21 -16.82
N HIS A 210 -7.43 -1.30 -16.43
CA HIS A 210 -7.98 -2.65 -16.47
C HIS A 210 -7.94 -3.31 -15.09
N LYS A 211 -9.09 -3.76 -14.60
CA LYS A 211 -9.14 -4.62 -13.41
C LYS A 211 -8.82 -6.06 -13.81
N VAL A 212 -7.75 -6.61 -13.26
CA VAL A 212 -7.31 -7.99 -13.51
C VAL A 212 -6.97 -8.65 -12.19
N HIS A 213 -7.39 -9.90 -12.01
CA HIS A 213 -7.01 -10.70 -10.84
C HIS A 213 -5.54 -11.12 -10.92
N ASN A 214 -4.88 -11.41 -9.80
CA ASN A 214 -3.58 -12.08 -9.90
C ASN A 214 -3.78 -13.55 -10.33
N PRO A 215 -2.90 -14.10 -11.20
CA PRO A 215 -2.86 -15.53 -11.47
C PRO A 215 -2.73 -16.35 -10.18
N LEU A 216 -3.43 -17.48 -10.13
CA LEU A 216 -3.43 -18.36 -8.97
C LEU A 216 -2.04 -18.98 -8.74
N SER A 217 -1.70 -19.23 -7.48
CA SER A 217 -0.45 -19.91 -7.09
C SER A 217 -0.36 -21.36 -7.57
N PHE A 218 -1.52 -21.98 -7.75
CA PHE A 218 -1.66 -23.35 -8.21
C PHE A 218 -3.08 -23.53 -8.74
N LEU A 219 -3.32 -24.63 -9.45
CA LEU A 219 -4.65 -24.99 -9.92
C LEU A 219 -5.49 -25.52 -8.75
N PRO A 220 -6.62 -24.85 -8.40
CA PRO A 220 -7.52 -25.34 -7.36
C PRO A 220 -7.97 -26.78 -7.60
N SER A 221 -8.28 -27.15 -8.84
CA SER A 221 -8.69 -28.52 -9.22
C SER A 221 -7.71 -29.61 -8.78
N GLU A 222 -6.42 -29.30 -8.67
CA GLU A 222 -5.36 -30.22 -8.26
C GLU A 222 -5.10 -30.24 -6.75
N GLN A 223 -5.71 -29.32 -6.00
CA GLN A 223 -5.49 -29.22 -4.56
C GLN A 223 -6.39 -30.13 -3.74
N LYS A 224 -5.82 -30.63 -2.63
CA LYS A 224 -6.57 -31.36 -1.63
C LYS A 224 -7.53 -30.41 -0.89
N VAL A 225 -8.80 -30.82 -0.85
CA VAL A 225 -9.85 -30.11 -0.12
C VAL A 225 -9.84 -30.55 1.33
N SER A 226 -10.02 -29.60 2.26
CA SER A 226 -10.23 -29.91 3.67
C SER A 226 -11.56 -30.62 3.89
N ASP A 227 -11.60 -31.59 4.80
CA ASP A 227 -12.86 -32.20 5.25
C ASP A 227 -13.63 -31.33 6.25
N LEU A 228 -13.02 -30.22 6.70
CA LEU A 228 -13.56 -29.24 7.65
C LEU A 228 -14.01 -29.87 8.99
N THR A 229 -13.39 -30.99 9.38
CA THR A 229 -13.73 -31.72 10.62
C THR A 229 -12.82 -31.41 11.81
N SER A 230 -11.63 -30.87 11.57
CA SER A 230 -10.69 -30.53 12.65
C SER A 230 -11.09 -29.26 13.40
N HIS A 231 -10.61 -29.09 14.63
CA HIS A 231 -10.62 -27.78 15.32
C HIS A 231 -9.28 -27.05 15.11
N ASN A 232 -8.78 -27.02 13.88
CA ASN A 232 -7.56 -26.30 13.54
C ASN A 232 -7.88 -25.00 12.80
N ILE A 233 -7.41 -23.89 13.35
CA ILE A 233 -7.40 -22.58 12.71
C ILE A 233 -6.04 -22.42 12.05
N ILE A 234 -6.01 -21.92 10.82
CA ILE A 234 -4.75 -21.60 10.14
C ILE A 234 -4.64 -20.11 9.86
N TRP A 235 -3.45 -19.57 10.09
CA TRP A 235 -3.06 -18.22 9.75
C TRP A 235 -1.80 -18.30 8.89
N VAL A 236 -1.77 -17.58 7.78
CA VAL A 236 -0.64 -17.60 6.85
C VAL A 236 -0.30 -16.18 6.43
N GLY A 237 0.96 -15.79 6.60
CA GLY A 237 1.43 -14.47 6.25
C GLY A 237 2.86 -14.23 6.71
N ARG A 238 3.50 -13.19 6.18
CA ARG A 238 4.79 -12.75 6.72
C ARG A 238 4.59 -12.22 8.14
N ILE A 239 5.47 -12.64 9.04
CA ILE A 239 5.51 -12.19 10.45
C ILE A 239 6.81 -11.41 10.64
N ASP A 240 7.13 -10.54 9.69
CA ASP A 240 8.32 -9.68 9.73
C ASP A 240 8.01 -8.18 9.83
N ASP A 241 6.75 -7.80 9.66
CA ASP A 241 6.23 -6.47 9.90
C ASP A 241 4.86 -6.51 10.61
N SER A 242 4.32 -5.33 10.92
CA SER A 242 3.02 -5.18 11.58
C SER A 242 1.82 -5.29 10.63
N SER A 243 2.02 -5.35 9.31
CA SER A 243 0.94 -5.29 8.31
C SER A 243 -0.03 -6.46 8.40
N LYS A 244 0.47 -7.66 8.73
CA LYS A 244 -0.34 -8.88 8.86
C LYS A 244 -0.91 -9.08 10.26
N ASN A 245 -0.49 -8.29 11.25
CA ASN A 245 -0.87 -8.38 12.66
C ASN A 245 -0.90 -9.82 13.21
N ALA A 246 0.24 -10.51 13.19
CA ALA A 246 0.34 -11.86 13.74
C ALA A 246 -0.01 -11.91 15.26
N GLU A 247 0.25 -10.82 16.00
CA GLU A 247 -0.11 -10.71 17.42
C GLU A 247 -1.62 -10.79 17.66
N ASP A 248 -2.41 -10.16 16.79
CA ASP A 248 -3.87 -10.22 16.89
C ASP A 248 -4.36 -11.65 16.70
N ALA A 249 -3.73 -12.43 15.81
CA ALA A 249 -4.09 -13.84 15.62
C ALA A 249 -3.93 -14.65 16.93
N LEU A 250 -2.85 -14.42 17.69
CA LEU A 250 -2.67 -15.04 19.00
C LEU A 250 -3.71 -14.57 20.03
N ARG A 251 -4.03 -13.27 20.05
CA ARG A 251 -5.02 -12.71 20.98
C ARG A 251 -6.44 -13.22 20.68
N ILE A 252 -6.80 -13.31 19.41
CA ILE A 252 -8.05 -13.93 18.95
C ILE A 252 -8.07 -15.40 19.37
N PHE A 253 -6.98 -16.13 19.08
CA PHE A 253 -6.88 -17.54 19.41
C PHE A 253 -7.00 -17.82 20.91
N LYS A 254 -6.43 -16.97 21.77
CA LYS A 254 -6.61 -17.06 23.22
C LYS A 254 -8.09 -17.13 23.59
N ILE A 255 -8.90 -16.19 23.11
CA ILE A 255 -10.35 -16.14 23.37
C ILE A 255 -11.05 -17.40 22.83
N VAL A 256 -10.72 -17.82 21.59
CA VAL A 256 -11.30 -19.04 21.01
C VAL A 256 -10.95 -20.28 21.82
N SER A 257 -9.71 -20.39 22.30
CA SER A 257 -9.21 -21.55 23.06
C SER A 257 -9.86 -21.74 24.43
N GLU A 258 -10.43 -20.67 24.99
CA GLU A 258 -11.22 -20.71 26.22
C GLU A 258 -12.65 -21.26 25.97
N MET A 259 -13.18 -21.06 24.76
CA MET A 259 -14.51 -21.52 24.37
C MET A 259 -14.50 -22.90 23.68
N VAL A 260 -13.41 -23.24 22.99
CA VAL A 260 -13.23 -24.51 22.26
C VAL A 260 -11.95 -25.18 22.76
N PRO A 261 -12.01 -26.03 23.80
CA PRO A 261 -10.80 -26.48 24.52
C PRO A 261 -9.81 -27.33 23.71
N ASP A 262 -10.24 -28.00 22.65
CA ASP A 262 -9.40 -28.84 21.78
C ASP A 262 -8.93 -28.12 20.50
N VAL A 263 -9.18 -26.80 20.38
CA VAL A 263 -8.76 -26.01 19.23
C VAL A 263 -7.24 -25.81 19.20
N THR A 264 -6.67 -25.85 17.98
CA THR A 264 -5.27 -25.54 17.70
C THR A 264 -5.14 -24.40 16.71
N LEU A 265 -4.01 -23.69 16.74
CA LEU A 265 -3.64 -22.67 15.77
C LEU A 265 -2.36 -23.08 15.05
N THR A 266 -2.41 -23.12 13.73
CA THR A 266 -1.22 -23.23 12.87
C THR A 266 -0.88 -21.87 12.30
N MET A 267 0.33 -21.36 12.55
CA MET A 267 0.84 -20.11 11.97
C MET A 267 1.99 -20.40 11.00
N CYS A 268 1.79 -20.08 9.72
CA CYS A 268 2.78 -20.28 8.66
C CYS A 268 3.31 -18.95 8.14
N GLY A 269 4.64 -18.83 8.05
CA GLY A 269 5.26 -17.60 7.58
C GLY A 269 6.70 -17.42 8.04
N TYR A 270 7.46 -16.64 7.28
CA TYR A 270 8.79 -16.21 7.69
C TYR A 270 8.72 -15.32 8.93
N MET A 271 9.59 -15.61 9.90
CA MET A 271 9.87 -14.80 11.09
C MET A 271 11.38 -14.67 11.21
N ASN A 272 11.87 -13.47 11.54
CA ASN A 272 13.25 -13.35 12.02
C ASN A 272 13.34 -13.81 13.49
N ASP A 273 14.56 -13.99 14.00
CA ASP A 273 14.79 -14.50 15.36
C ASP A 273 14.16 -13.63 16.45
N ILE A 274 14.14 -12.31 16.25
CA ILE A 274 13.59 -11.35 17.21
C ILE A 274 12.08 -11.52 17.32
N LEU A 275 11.39 -11.59 16.17
CA LEU A 275 9.94 -11.74 16.11
C LEU A 275 9.50 -13.14 16.53
N THR A 276 10.31 -14.17 16.23
CA THR A 276 10.10 -15.52 16.76
C THR A 276 10.06 -15.51 18.29
N LYS A 277 11.04 -14.87 18.94
CA LYS A 277 11.07 -14.73 20.41
C LYS A 277 9.88 -13.93 20.93
N LYS A 278 9.53 -12.82 20.27
CA LYS A 278 8.39 -11.98 20.65
C LYS A 278 7.07 -12.77 20.61
N MET A 279 6.84 -13.52 19.54
CA MET A 279 5.62 -14.31 19.35
C MET A 279 5.56 -15.48 20.33
N ALA A 280 6.69 -16.15 20.62
CA ALA A 280 6.78 -17.20 21.62
C ALA A 280 6.46 -16.68 23.04
N LEU A 281 7.03 -15.54 23.43
CA LEU A 281 6.72 -14.88 24.72
C LEU A 281 5.25 -14.49 24.81
N LEU A 282 4.67 -13.91 23.74
CA LEU A 282 3.26 -13.57 23.73
C LEU A 282 2.37 -14.81 23.85
N ALA A 283 2.71 -15.93 23.19
CA ALA A 283 1.98 -17.18 23.33
C ALA A 283 2.06 -17.74 24.77
N GLU A 284 3.21 -17.59 25.43
CA GLU A 284 3.43 -17.97 26.83
C GLU A 284 2.61 -17.09 27.78
N GLU A 285 2.67 -15.76 27.62
CA GLU A 285 1.89 -14.79 28.41
C GLU A 285 0.37 -15.05 28.29
N LEU A 286 -0.08 -15.44 27.10
CA LEU A 286 -1.48 -15.79 26.86
C LEU A 286 -1.83 -17.21 27.34
N GLY A 287 -0.84 -18.04 27.69
CA GLY A 287 -1.03 -19.42 28.13
C GLY A 287 -1.53 -20.35 27.02
N VAL A 288 -1.15 -20.10 25.76
CA VAL A 288 -1.59 -20.87 24.58
C VAL A 288 -0.48 -21.65 23.89
N THR A 289 0.77 -21.59 24.38
CA THR A 289 1.97 -22.18 23.76
C THR A 289 1.76 -23.61 23.24
N GLU A 290 1.19 -24.50 24.07
CA GLU A 290 1.00 -25.92 23.72
C GLU A 290 -0.04 -26.17 22.61
N LYS A 291 -0.80 -25.14 22.21
CA LYS A 291 -1.84 -25.22 21.19
C LYS A 291 -1.51 -24.43 19.92
N VAL A 292 -0.35 -23.78 19.86
CA VAL A 292 0.11 -23.00 18.71
C VAL A 292 1.30 -23.67 18.06
N LEU A 293 1.17 -23.97 16.77
CA LEU A 293 2.25 -24.46 15.93
C LEU A 293 2.78 -23.32 15.05
N PHE A 294 4.01 -22.87 15.32
CA PHE A 294 4.76 -21.98 14.42
C PHE A 294 5.57 -22.83 13.44
N THR A 295 5.22 -22.82 12.16
CA THR A 295 5.92 -23.66 11.16
C THR A 295 7.18 -23.02 10.61
N GLY A 296 7.33 -21.70 10.77
CA GLY A 296 8.28 -20.91 10.00
C GLY A 296 7.88 -20.79 8.52
N PHE A 297 8.83 -20.39 7.67
CA PHE A 297 8.64 -20.35 6.23
C PHE A 297 8.49 -21.79 5.67
N THR A 298 7.50 -21.99 4.81
CA THR A 298 7.26 -23.29 4.17
C THR A 298 6.71 -23.12 2.76
N ASN A 299 7.14 -23.99 1.85
CA ASN A 299 6.58 -24.09 0.50
C ASN A 299 5.39 -25.06 0.43
N ASN A 300 5.09 -25.79 1.51
CA ASN A 300 4.03 -26.79 1.57
C ASN A 300 2.73 -26.25 2.19
N ILE A 301 2.37 -25.00 1.86
CA ILE A 301 1.16 -24.33 2.34
C ILE A 301 -0.13 -25.15 2.03
N PRO A 302 -0.30 -25.78 0.85
CA PRO A 302 -1.50 -26.56 0.56
C PRO A 302 -1.78 -27.70 1.55
N ASP A 303 -0.74 -28.38 2.06
CA ASP A 303 -0.92 -29.46 3.03
C ASP A 303 -1.49 -28.95 4.36
N TYR A 304 -0.97 -27.82 4.86
CA TYR A 304 -1.48 -27.19 6.08
C TYR A 304 -2.91 -26.68 5.91
N LEU A 305 -3.21 -26.01 4.79
CA LEU A 305 -4.56 -25.55 4.47
C LEU A 305 -5.55 -26.73 4.43
N SER A 306 -5.18 -27.86 3.84
CA SER A 306 -6.04 -29.05 3.74
C SER A 306 -6.38 -29.71 5.09
N LYS A 307 -5.66 -29.35 6.17
CA LYS A 307 -5.86 -29.89 7.53
C LYS A 307 -6.60 -28.91 8.45
N ALA A 308 -6.84 -27.69 8.00
CA ALA A 308 -7.53 -26.65 8.76
C ALA A 308 -9.04 -26.66 8.49
N SER A 309 -9.80 -26.01 9.36
CA SER A 309 -11.26 -25.83 9.22
C SER A 309 -11.69 -24.39 9.09
N VAL A 310 -10.83 -23.45 9.49
CA VAL A 310 -11.05 -22.00 9.37
C VAL A 310 -9.71 -21.34 9.03
N PHE A 311 -9.71 -20.45 8.05
CA PHE A 311 -8.58 -19.58 7.77
C PHE A 311 -8.81 -18.21 8.45
N LEU A 312 -7.81 -17.73 9.18
CA LEU A 312 -7.83 -16.44 9.87
C LEU A 312 -6.90 -15.46 9.17
N SER A 313 -7.44 -14.29 8.79
CA SER A 313 -6.69 -13.17 8.23
C SER A 313 -6.83 -11.93 9.12
N THR A 314 -5.73 -11.49 9.72
CA THR A 314 -5.67 -10.32 10.61
C THR A 314 -5.00 -9.10 9.98
N SER A 315 -4.86 -9.08 8.65
CA SER A 315 -4.19 -8.00 7.94
C SER A 315 -4.83 -6.63 8.17
N ASP A 316 -4.00 -5.60 8.28
CA ASP A 316 -4.44 -4.19 8.31
C ASP A 316 -5.07 -3.79 6.97
N GLY A 317 -4.51 -4.30 5.87
CA GLY A 317 -5.00 -4.10 4.52
C GLY A 317 -4.25 -4.98 3.53
N GLU A 318 -4.85 -5.19 2.36
CA GLU A 318 -4.30 -6.04 1.31
C GLU A 318 -4.52 -5.42 -0.08
N GLY A 319 -3.73 -5.84 -1.08
CA GLY A 319 -4.04 -5.57 -2.48
C GLY A 319 -4.87 -6.69 -3.08
N TYR A 320 -4.21 -7.84 -3.23
CA TYR A 320 -4.81 -9.09 -3.64
C TYR A 320 -4.08 -10.24 -2.91
N PRO A 321 -4.58 -10.67 -1.75
CA PRO A 321 -3.88 -11.64 -0.92
C PRO A 321 -3.93 -13.02 -1.59
N LEU A 322 -2.83 -13.44 -2.25
CA LEU A 322 -2.76 -14.76 -2.92
C LEU A 322 -3.15 -15.91 -2.00
N VAL A 323 -2.76 -15.84 -0.73
CA VAL A 323 -3.11 -16.85 0.26
C VAL A 323 -4.61 -17.01 0.51
N THR A 324 -5.42 -15.98 0.21
CA THR A 324 -6.88 -16.08 0.24
C THR A 324 -7.39 -17.02 -0.86
N SER A 325 -6.88 -16.91 -2.10
CA SER A 325 -7.29 -17.82 -3.16
C SER A 325 -6.78 -19.24 -2.92
N GLU A 326 -5.63 -19.38 -2.26
CA GLU A 326 -5.10 -20.67 -1.78
C GLU A 326 -6.02 -21.31 -0.73
N ALA A 327 -6.47 -20.53 0.27
CA ALA A 327 -7.42 -20.99 1.28
C ALA A 327 -8.79 -21.34 0.66
N PHE A 328 -9.24 -20.56 -0.31
CA PHE A 328 -10.46 -20.87 -1.07
C PHE A 328 -10.34 -22.18 -1.84
N ALA A 329 -9.19 -22.44 -2.47
CA ALA A 329 -8.93 -23.72 -3.13
C ALA A 329 -9.00 -24.89 -2.15
N ALA A 330 -8.48 -24.76 -0.92
CA ALA A 330 -8.63 -25.80 0.10
C ALA A 330 -10.07 -25.93 0.65
N GLY A 331 -11.00 -25.07 0.23
CA GLY A 331 -12.39 -25.06 0.67
C GLY A 331 -12.57 -24.49 2.07
N LEU A 332 -11.68 -23.62 2.53
CA LEU A 332 -11.74 -23.03 3.86
C LEU A 332 -12.64 -21.80 3.88
N PRO A 333 -13.59 -21.69 4.83
CA PRO A 333 -14.18 -20.40 5.16
C PRO A 333 -13.15 -19.50 5.82
N ILE A 334 -13.27 -18.20 5.59
CA ILE A 334 -12.34 -17.19 6.09
C ILE A 334 -13.01 -16.33 7.14
N VAL A 335 -12.33 -16.09 8.26
CA VAL A 335 -12.62 -14.98 9.17
C VAL A 335 -11.55 -13.91 8.97
N SER A 336 -11.97 -12.67 8.74
CA SER A 336 -11.02 -11.57 8.55
C SER A 336 -11.51 -10.25 9.11
N TYR A 337 -10.57 -9.35 9.43
CA TYR A 337 -10.91 -7.94 9.54
C TYR A 337 -11.51 -7.42 8.24
N GLU A 338 -12.47 -6.51 8.35
CA GLU A 338 -13.27 -6.01 7.23
C GLU A 338 -12.38 -5.40 6.15
N MET A 339 -12.46 -5.83 4.91
CA MET A 339 -11.72 -5.21 3.81
C MET A 339 -12.70 -5.07 2.65
N PRO A 340 -13.67 -4.14 2.77
CA PRO A 340 -14.81 -4.05 1.86
C PRO A 340 -14.41 -3.69 0.43
N TYR A 341 -13.16 -3.27 0.20
CA TYR A 341 -12.60 -2.99 -1.11
C TYR A 341 -12.00 -4.23 -1.81
N LEU A 342 -11.81 -5.34 -1.10
CA LEU A 342 -11.26 -6.57 -1.68
C LEU A 342 -12.34 -7.34 -2.44
N THR A 343 -12.23 -7.32 -3.76
CA THR A 343 -13.11 -8.05 -4.67
C THR A 343 -13.22 -9.55 -4.30
N LEU A 344 -12.09 -10.19 -3.95
CA LEU A 344 -12.05 -11.60 -3.50
C LEU A 344 -13.00 -11.90 -2.32
N TYR A 345 -13.13 -10.97 -1.37
CA TYR A 345 -13.92 -11.21 -0.16
C TYR A 345 -15.41 -11.09 -0.46
N ASN A 346 -15.78 -10.06 -1.23
CA ASN A 346 -17.18 -9.73 -1.48
C ASN A 346 -17.82 -10.66 -2.53
N GLU A 347 -17.07 -11.10 -3.55
CA GLU A 347 -17.62 -11.95 -4.63
C GLU A 347 -17.71 -13.43 -4.24
N SER A 348 -16.84 -13.91 -3.33
CA SER A 348 -16.79 -15.33 -2.95
C SER A 348 -17.95 -15.81 -2.07
N ASN A 349 -18.61 -14.90 -1.34
CA ASN A 349 -19.59 -15.27 -0.30
C ASN A 349 -19.07 -16.34 0.70
N ALA A 350 -17.77 -16.33 0.96
CA ALA A 350 -17.08 -17.32 1.81
C ALA A 350 -16.38 -16.71 3.04
N VAL A 351 -16.42 -15.38 3.16
CA VAL A 351 -15.66 -14.61 4.15
C VAL A 351 -16.60 -13.97 5.17
N LEU A 352 -16.37 -14.23 6.44
CA LEU A 352 -16.95 -13.48 7.55
C LEU A 352 -16.02 -12.32 7.90
N GLN A 353 -16.46 -11.11 7.57
CA GLN A 353 -15.74 -9.86 7.83
C GLN A 353 -16.19 -9.27 9.17
N VAL A 354 -15.24 -8.91 10.04
CA VAL A 354 -15.49 -8.27 11.34
C VAL A 354 -14.82 -6.90 11.41
N GLU A 355 -15.30 -6.02 12.28
CA GLU A 355 -14.73 -4.68 12.44
C GLU A 355 -13.20 -4.74 12.68
N TRP A 356 -12.49 -3.78 12.08
CA TRP A 356 -11.04 -3.71 12.21
C TRP A 356 -10.59 -3.70 13.67
N LYS A 357 -9.56 -4.50 14.00
CA LYS A 357 -8.98 -4.61 15.36
C LYS A 357 -9.97 -5.09 16.45
N ASN A 358 -11.16 -5.55 16.06
CA ASN A 358 -12.10 -6.13 17.00
C ASN A 358 -11.80 -7.63 17.22
N VAL A 359 -10.82 -7.87 18.09
CA VAL A 359 -10.34 -9.21 18.47
C VAL A 359 -11.47 -10.11 19.00
N VAL A 360 -12.41 -9.54 19.76
CA VAL A 360 -13.54 -10.29 20.32
C VAL A 360 -14.50 -10.73 19.22
N ALA A 361 -14.89 -9.83 18.33
CA ALA A 361 -15.77 -10.17 17.21
C ALA A 361 -15.16 -11.21 16.27
N ALA A 362 -13.84 -11.13 16.03
CA ALA A 362 -13.13 -12.15 15.26
C ALA A 362 -13.17 -13.52 15.94
N ALA A 363 -12.96 -13.57 17.26
CA ALA A 363 -13.05 -14.80 18.03
C ALA A 363 -14.48 -15.39 18.01
N ASP A 364 -15.50 -14.56 18.19
CA ASP A 364 -16.91 -14.97 18.13
C ASP A 364 -17.27 -15.56 16.75
N ALA A 365 -16.79 -14.94 15.66
CA ALA A 365 -16.99 -15.46 14.30
C ALA A 365 -16.30 -16.81 14.08
N ILE A 366 -15.09 -17.01 14.61
CA ILE A 366 -14.40 -18.30 14.54
C ILE A 366 -15.18 -19.36 15.36
N VAL A 367 -15.58 -19.03 16.58
CA VAL A 367 -16.34 -19.95 17.46
C VAL A 367 -17.66 -20.35 16.82
N LEU A 368 -18.36 -19.40 16.18
CA LEU A 368 -19.55 -19.69 15.38
C LEU A 368 -19.24 -20.73 14.30
N LEU A 369 -18.16 -20.55 13.53
CA LEU A 369 -17.79 -21.50 12.49
C LEU A 369 -17.36 -22.86 13.05
N LEU A 370 -16.67 -22.92 14.19
CA LEU A 370 -16.26 -24.18 14.81
C LEU A 370 -17.47 -24.97 15.36
N HIS A 371 -18.47 -24.30 15.91
CA HIS A 371 -19.69 -24.93 16.43
C HIS A 371 -20.76 -25.23 15.38
N ASP A 372 -20.94 -24.36 14.37
CA ASP A 372 -21.94 -24.55 13.30
C ASP A 372 -21.30 -25.21 12.07
N LYS A 373 -21.30 -26.54 12.06
CA LYS A 373 -20.82 -27.35 10.93
C LYS A 373 -21.53 -27.04 9.61
N ASN A 374 -22.82 -26.70 9.64
CA ASN A 374 -23.59 -26.44 8.42
C ASN A 374 -23.14 -25.11 7.78
N LEU A 375 -23.01 -24.07 8.60
CA LEU A 375 -22.49 -22.78 8.13
C LEU A 375 -21.04 -22.93 7.63
N ARG A 376 -20.18 -23.62 8.37
CA ARG A 376 -18.79 -23.88 7.99
C ARG A 376 -18.69 -24.57 6.64
N ASN A 377 -19.45 -25.65 6.43
CA ASN A 377 -19.48 -26.38 5.16
C ASN A 377 -20.05 -25.56 4.01
N LYS A 378 -21.09 -24.75 4.27
CA LYS A 378 -21.68 -23.86 3.25
C LYS A 378 -20.65 -22.84 2.77
N LEU A 379 -19.99 -22.14 3.68
CA LEU A 379 -18.99 -21.13 3.33
C LEU A 379 -17.74 -21.76 2.70
N GLY A 380 -17.32 -22.94 3.18
CA GLY A 380 -16.23 -23.70 2.56
C GLY A 380 -16.54 -24.15 1.13
N ALA A 381 -17.78 -24.57 0.87
CA ALA A 381 -18.23 -24.90 -0.48
C ALA A 381 -18.26 -23.66 -1.39
N ASN A 382 -18.73 -22.51 -0.89
CA ASN A 382 -18.69 -21.24 -1.62
C ASN A 382 -17.24 -20.85 -1.97
N ALA A 383 -16.32 -20.95 -1.00
CA ALA A 383 -14.88 -20.74 -1.20
C ALA A 383 -14.33 -21.63 -2.33
N ARG A 384 -14.60 -22.94 -2.27
CA ARG A 384 -14.13 -23.90 -3.27
C ARG A 384 -14.69 -23.59 -4.66
N CYS A 385 -16.00 -23.33 -4.76
CA CYS A 385 -16.63 -22.96 -6.03
C CYS A 385 -16.00 -21.71 -6.63
N TYR A 386 -15.81 -20.67 -5.81
CA TYR A 386 -15.21 -19.42 -6.27
C TYR A 386 -13.76 -19.62 -6.74
N ALA A 387 -12.94 -20.41 -6.02
CA ALA A 387 -11.60 -20.74 -6.47
C ALA A 387 -11.60 -21.46 -7.84
N LEU A 388 -12.50 -22.42 -8.04
CA LEU A 388 -12.66 -23.12 -9.33
C LEU A 388 -13.14 -22.20 -10.46
N ASP A 389 -13.86 -21.12 -10.14
CA ASP A 389 -14.23 -20.11 -11.13
C ASP A 389 -13.04 -19.20 -11.48
N LEU A 390 -12.20 -18.84 -10.50
CA LEU A 390 -10.95 -18.13 -10.76
C LEU A 390 -9.99 -18.95 -11.64
N GLU A 391 -9.97 -20.27 -11.51
CA GLU A 391 -9.15 -21.18 -12.34
C GLU A 391 -9.52 -21.09 -13.84
N LYS A 392 -10.78 -20.76 -14.16
CA LYS A 392 -11.27 -20.67 -15.55
C LYS A 392 -10.93 -19.34 -16.22
N ILE A 393 -10.32 -18.40 -15.51
CA ILE A 393 -9.95 -17.09 -16.06
C ILE A 393 -8.87 -17.28 -17.13
N ASP A 394 -9.19 -16.87 -18.36
CA ASP A 394 -8.24 -16.86 -19.46
C ASP A 394 -7.36 -15.61 -19.39
N PHE A 395 -6.27 -15.72 -18.64
CA PHE A 395 -5.28 -14.66 -18.52
C PHE A 395 -4.62 -14.29 -19.84
N ALA A 396 -4.47 -15.24 -20.78
CA ALA A 396 -3.88 -14.95 -22.08
C ALA A 396 -4.78 -14.00 -22.88
N ALA A 397 -6.09 -14.30 -22.94
CA ALA A 397 -7.05 -13.44 -23.62
C ALA A 397 -7.16 -12.04 -22.96
N ILE A 398 -7.20 -11.98 -21.62
CA ILE A 398 -7.27 -10.70 -20.90
C ILE A 398 -6.05 -9.82 -21.22
N TRP A 399 -4.85 -10.38 -21.17
CA TRP A 399 -3.64 -9.60 -21.43
C TRP A 399 -3.50 -9.23 -22.90
N GLU A 400 -3.94 -10.08 -23.84
CA GLU A 400 -4.00 -9.71 -25.25
C GLU A 400 -4.94 -8.52 -25.47
N ASP A 401 -6.11 -8.46 -24.81
CA ASP A 401 -6.99 -7.29 -24.88
C ASP A 401 -6.32 -6.01 -24.37
N ILE A 402 -5.49 -6.10 -23.32
CA ILE A 402 -4.70 -4.98 -22.78
C ILE A 402 -3.62 -4.55 -23.79
N PHE A 403 -2.92 -5.51 -24.39
CA PHE A 403 -1.92 -5.25 -25.43
C PHE A 403 -2.56 -4.57 -26.64
N GLN A 404 -3.75 -5.01 -27.05
CA GLN A 404 -4.50 -4.31 -28.09
C GLN A 404 -4.94 -2.91 -27.63
N SER A 405 -5.35 -2.72 -26.38
CA SER A 405 -5.84 -1.42 -25.91
C SER A 405 -4.76 -0.32 -25.97
N VAL A 406 -3.49 -0.66 -25.70
CA VAL A 406 -2.36 0.28 -25.85
C VAL A 406 -2.06 0.60 -27.32
N LEU A 407 -2.28 -0.35 -28.24
CA LEU A 407 -2.06 -0.14 -29.67
C LEU A 407 -3.11 0.79 -30.31
N VAL A 408 -4.36 0.76 -29.85
CA VAL A 408 -5.47 1.51 -30.50
C VAL A 408 -5.86 2.82 -29.79
N SER A 409 -5.09 3.28 -28.79
CA SER A 409 -5.41 4.47 -27.97
C SER A 409 -6.90 4.55 -27.61
N LYS A 410 -7.45 3.49 -26.99
CA LYS A 410 -8.86 3.47 -26.59
C LYS A 410 -9.05 4.35 -25.36
N ASN A 411 -10.01 5.27 -25.44
CA ASN A 411 -10.55 5.93 -24.25
C ASN A 411 -11.41 4.94 -23.47
N SER A 412 -11.15 4.84 -22.18
CA SER A 412 -12.01 4.15 -21.23
C SER A 412 -13.43 4.71 -21.23
N PRO A 413 -14.46 3.87 -20.98
CA PRO A 413 -15.82 4.33 -20.76
C PRO A 413 -15.89 5.34 -19.59
N GLU A 414 -16.76 6.35 -19.71
CA GLU A 414 -17.02 7.31 -18.63
C GLU A 414 -17.70 6.60 -17.43
N LEU A 415 -17.24 6.92 -16.22
CA LEU A 415 -17.81 6.41 -14.97
C LEU A 415 -19.22 6.96 -14.72
N THR A 416 -20.09 6.10 -14.20
CA THR A 416 -21.43 6.42 -13.70
C THR A 416 -21.37 7.10 -12.33
N VAL A 417 -22.46 7.77 -11.92
CA VAL A 417 -22.55 8.43 -10.61
C VAL A 417 -22.49 7.42 -9.45
N GLU A 418 -23.03 6.23 -9.66
CA GLU A 418 -23.05 5.15 -8.67
C GLU A 418 -21.62 4.62 -8.40
N GLU A 419 -20.82 4.38 -9.45
CA GLU A 419 -19.41 4.00 -9.30
C GLU A 419 -18.60 5.06 -8.54
N TYR A 420 -18.87 6.35 -8.81
CA TYR A 420 -18.26 7.45 -8.04
C TYR A 420 -18.65 7.47 -6.56
N LYS A 421 -19.90 7.16 -6.22
CA LYS A 421 -20.36 7.09 -4.81
C LYS A 421 -19.70 5.94 -4.08
N GLU A 422 -19.61 4.78 -4.72
CA GLU A 422 -18.94 3.61 -4.18
C GLU A 422 -17.46 3.90 -3.87
N GLN A 423 -16.78 4.58 -4.80
CA GLN A 423 -15.41 5.04 -4.58
C GLN A 423 -15.26 5.92 -3.33
N LEU A 424 -16.14 6.92 -3.14
CA LEU A 424 -16.09 7.79 -1.96
C LEU A 424 -16.26 7.02 -0.66
N ILE A 425 -17.12 5.99 -0.65
CA ILE A 425 -17.32 5.13 0.51
C ILE A 425 -16.04 4.35 0.81
N THR A 426 -15.43 3.74 -0.20
CA THR A 426 -14.17 3.00 -0.05
C THR A 426 -13.02 3.91 0.40
N SER A 427 -12.83 5.07 -0.22
CA SER A 427 -11.79 6.03 0.17
C SER A 427 -11.96 6.44 1.63
N ASN A 428 -13.19 6.72 2.06
CA ASN A 428 -13.47 7.08 3.46
C ASN A 428 -13.14 5.94 4.42
N HIS A 429 -13.40 4.68 4.05
CA HIS A 429 -13.06 3.54 4.89
C HIS A 429 -11.54 3.44 5.09
N ILE A 430 -10.76 3.57 4.02
CA ILE A 430 -9.29 3.48 4.10
C ILE A 430 -8.70 4.67 4.87
N ILE A 431 -9.21 5.89 4.64
CA ILE A 431 -8.79 7.09 5.39
C ILE A 431 -9.11 6.93 6.88
N ARG A 432 -10.27 6.39 7.25
CA ARG A 432 -10.61 6.12 8.66
C ARG A 432 -9.61 5.16 9.30
N ARG A 433 -9.23 4.08 8.61
CA ARG A 433 -8.19 3.16 9.10
C ARG A 433 -6.83 3.82 9.22
N ALA A 434 -6.42 4.61 8.24
CA ALA A 434 -5.18 5.38 8.31
C ALA A 434 -5.15 6.27 9.57
N ILE A 435 -6.25 6.99 9.81
CA ILE A 435 -6.42 7.85 10.99
C ILE A 435 -6.37 7.02 12.29
N GLN A 436 -7.13 5.92 12.37
CA GLN A 436 -7.13 5.06 13.55
C GLN A 436 -5.75 4.42 13.80
N LYS A 437 -5.03 4.02 12.74
CA LYS A 437 -3.66 3.50 12.82
C LYS A 437 -2.69 4.56 13.35
N ILE A 438 -2.78 5.80 12.86
CA ILE A 438 -1.98 6.92 13.37
C ILE A 438 -2.28 7.14 14.87
N PHE A 439 -3.54 7.14 15.28
CA PHE A 439 -3.92 7.32 16.69
C PHE A 439 -3.48 6.16 17.59
N THR A 440 -3.60 4.92 17.13
CA THR A 440 -3.18 3.73 17.89
C THR A 440 -1.66 3.59 17.95
N THR A 441 -0.93 3.94 16.90
CA THR A 441 0.53 3.89 16.88
C THR A 441 1.16 5.04 17.69
N ASN A 442 0.50 6.20 17.71
CA ASN A 442 0.82 7.30 18.63
C ASN A 442 0.44 7.01 20.09
N SER A 443 -0.20 5.88 20.43
CA SER A 443 -0.39 5.49 21.83
C SER A 443 0.94 5.25 22.55
N TYR A 444 2.00 4.85 21.85
CA TYR A 444 3.35 4.73 22.41
C TYR A 444 3.97 6.11 22.71
N ALA A 445 3.68 7.11 21.87
CA ALA A 445 4.03 8.51 22.14
C ALA A 445 3.17 9.11 23.27
N ASN A 446 1.91 8.70 23.41
CA ASN A 446 1.06 9.08 24.54
C ASN A 446 1.50 8.42 25.85
N GLN A 447 1.99 7.18 25.84
CA GLN A 447 2.57 6.51 27.01
C GLN A 447 3.84 7.24 27.46
N ILE A 448 4.73 7.59 26.52
CA ILE A 448 5.93 8.39 26.80
C ILE A 448 5.54 9.81 27.25
N CYS A 449 4.51 10.42 26.67
CA CYS A 449 3.98 11.70 27.13
C CYS A 449 3.34 11.61 28.51
N MET A 450 2.74 10.49 28.91
CA MET A 450 2.20 10.28 30.26
C MET A 450 3.35 10.12 31.27
N ASP A 451 4.39 9.34 30.94
CA ASP A 451 5.60 9.21 31.76
C ASP A 451 6.37 10.55 31.86
N CYS A 452 6.42 11.31 30.77
CA CYS A 452 6.94 12.68 30.77
C CYS A 452 6.02 13.64 31.53
N SER A 453 4.70 13.44 31.53
CA SER A 453 3.75 14.30 32.26
C SER A 453 3.84 14.10 33.77
N GLU A 454 4.12 12.88 34.24
CA GLU A 454 4.45 12.63 35.65
C GLU A 454 5.76 13.30 36.06
N LYS A 455 6.81 13.17 35.24
CA LYS A 455 8.10 13.85 35.48
C LYS A 455 7.98 15.38 35.40
N ILE A 456 7.13 15.90 34.51
CA ILE A 456 6.82 17.33 34.40
C ILE A 456 5.99 17.78 35.61
N ARG A 457 5.10 16.93 36.16
CA ARG A 457 4.33 17.25 37.37
C ARG A 457 5.22 17.27 38.63
N GLU A 458 6.19 16.36 38.74
CA GLU A 458 7.25 16.42 39.77
C GLU A 458 8.11 17.68 39.62
N ALA A 459 8.59 17.97 38.40
CA ALA A 459 9.37 19.17 38.11
C ALA A 459 8.56 20.46 38.37
N ASN A 460 7.27 20.48 38.05
CA ASN A 460 6.38 21.60 38.35
C ASN A 460 6.16 21.76 39.85
N THR A 461 6.06 20.68 40.62
CA THR A 461 5.96 20.75 42.10
C THR A 461 7.24 21.33 42.72
N ILE A 462 8.41 20.95 42.20
CA ILE A 462 9.69 21.54 42.57
C ILE A 462 9.73 23.03 42.20
N LEU A 463 9.32 23.37 40.97
CA LEU A 463 9.22 24.77 40.49
C LEU A 463 8.21 25.60 41.28
N GLU A 464 7.13 25.00 41.79
CA GLU A 464 6.12 25.68 42.61
C GLU A 464 6.65 25.96 44.02
N THR A 465 7.47 25.04 44.55
CA THR A 465 8.21 25.21 45.81
C THR A 465 9.28 26.30 45.66
N GLU A 466 10.02 26.30 44.54
CA GLU A 466 10.96 27.36 44.19
C GLU A 466 10.26 28.70 43.92
N ARG A 467 9.07 28.70 43.30
CA ARG A 467 8.22 29.89 43.12
C ARG A 467 7.69 30.43 44.43
N GLN A 468 7.36 29.59 45.41
CA GLN A 468 7.02 30.04 46.76
C GLN A 468 8.24 30.65 47.47
N MET A 469 9.42 30.05 47.33
CA MET A 469 10.66 30.66 47.84
C MET A 469 10.97 32.00 47.14
N MET A 470 10.75 32.07 45.83
CA MET A 470 10.89 33.30 45.04
C MET A 470 9.84 34.33 45.40
N GLY A 471 8.58 33.96 45.63
CA GLY A 471 7.52 34.86 46.09
C GLY A 471 7.78 35.41 47.50
N ASN A 472 8.41 34.61 48.38
CA ASN A 472 8.89 35.09 49.67
C ASN A 472 10.05 36.08 49.49
N LYS A 473 10.98 35.82 48.57
CA LYS A 473 12.04 36.78 48.18
C LYS A 473 11.50 38.03 47.48
N GLU A 474 10.42 37.92 46.70
CA GLU A 474 9.71 39.04 46.07
C GLU A 474 9.00 39.87 47.12
N LYS A 475 8.46 39.28 48.18
CA LYS A 475 7.97 40.01 49.35
C LYS A 475 9.09 40.71 50.12
N GLU A 476 10.22 40.05 50.35
CA GLU A 476 11.41 40.71 50.92
C GLU A 476 11.90 41.86 50.02
N LEU A 477 11.81 41.69 48.70
CA LEU A 477 12.12 42.70 47.70
C LEU A 477 11.08 43.83 47.71
N GLU A 478 9.78 43.56 47.85
CA GLU A 478 8.72 44.56 48.03
C GLU A 478 8.90 45.33 49.35
N GLU A 479 9.34 44.67 50.43
CA GLU A 479 9.67 45.32 51.69
C GLU A 479 10.94 46.17 51.56
N MET A 480 11.96 45.70 50.83
CA MET A 480 13.11 46.50 50.42
C MET A 480 12.70 47.67 49.51
N GLN A 481 11.79 47.46 48.57
CA GLN A 481 11.25 48.47 47.65
C GLN A 481 10.43 49.50 48.41
N LYS A 482 9.62 49.12 49.41
CA LYS A 482 8.95 50.06 50.32
C LYS A 482 9.94 50.87 51.15
N ARG A 483 11.03 50.24 51.63
CA ARG A 483 12.15 50.95 52.28
C ARG A 483 12.85 51.92 51.31
N TYR A 484 12.86 51.60 50.01
CA TYR A 484 13.47 52.36 48.92
C TYR A 484 12.56 53.45 48.31
N GLU A 485 11.24 53.27 48.28
CA GLU A 485 10.23 54.23 47.80
C GLU A 485 10.07 55.43 48.73
N MET A 486 10.65 55.35 49.94
CA MET A 486 10.88 56.49 50.83
C MET A 486 12.05 57.40 50.36
N SER A 487 12.72 57.07 49.25
CA SER A 487 13.87 57.78 48.67
C SER A 487 13.59 58.13 47.19
N GLU A 488 13.34 59.41 46.90
CA GLU A 488 13.02 59.94 45.56
C GLU A 488 14.17 59.83 44.53
N LYS A 489 13.92 59.24 43.33
CA LYS A 489 14.04 59.85 41.97
C LYS A 489 14.23 58.83 40.82
N ILE A 490 13.24 58.84 39.89
CA ILE A 490 13.30 58.88 38.39
C ILE A 490 14.13 57.77 37.67
N SER A 491 13.58 56.84 36.86
CA SER A 491 12.60 56.86 35.74
C SER A 491 13.17 57.21 34.35
N TRP A 492 13.70 56.21 33.64
CA TRP A 492 13.64 56.18 32.16
C TRP A 492 13.52 54.75 31.57
N GLU A 493 14.14 53.73 32.17
CA GLU A 493 14.01 52.32 31.72
C GLU A 493 12.59 51.73 31.88
N ARG A 494 11.70 52.41 32.61
CA ARG A 494 10.35 51.93 32.96
C ARG A 494 9.31 52.07 31.85
N ALA A 495 9.52 52.92 30.84
CA ALA A 495 8.52 53.15 29.79
C ALA A 495 8.60 52.10 28.67
N GLU A 496 9.80 51.63 28.33
CA GLU A 496 10.05 50.73 27.20
C GLU A 496 9.53 49.30 27.43
N VAL A 497 9.57 48.83 28.68
CA VAL A 497 9.12 47.48 29.06
C VAL A 497 7.60 47.32 28.95
N ILE A 498 6.84 48.37 29.30
CA ILE A 498 5.37 48.33 29.30
C ILE A 498 4.82 48.39 27.88
N GLU A 499 5.46 49.15 26.99
CA GLU A 499 5.01 49.32 25.59
C GLU A 499 5.24 48.04 24.75
N ASN A 500 6.31 47.29 25.02
CA ASN A 500 6.59 46.02 24.33
C ASN A 500 5.60 44.90 24.68
N LEU A 501 5.07 44.90 25.91
CA LEU A 501 4.10 43.90 26.37
C LEU A 501 2.73 44.07 25.69
N GLN A 502 2.32 45.30 25.37
CA GLN A 502 1.02 45.55 24.74
C GLN A 502 0.97 45.11 23.26
N ARG A 503 2.06 45.27 22.49
CA ARG A 503 2.10 44.82 21.07
C ARG A 503 2.04 43.31 20.91
N ASN A 504 2.64 42.54 21.82
CA ASN A 504 2.64 41.08 21.75
C ASN A 504 1.24 40.49 21.98
N ILE A 505 0.40 41.17 22.76
CA ILE A 505 -0.97 40.73 23.05
C ILE A 505 -1.86 40.93 21.82
N GLU A 506 -1.73 42.03 21.09
CA GLU A 506 -2.55 42.31 19.89
C GLU A 506 -2.25 41.34 18.72
N GLY A 507 -1.01 40.84 18.59
CA GLY A 507 -0.64 39.86 17.57
C GLY A 507 -1.28 38.48 17.75
N ILE A 508 -1.61 38.11 18.99
CA ILE A 508 -2.20 36.79 19.31
C ILE A 508 -3.69 36.75 18.92
N TYR A 509 -4.40 37.87 19.10
CA TYR A 509 -5.85 37.95 18.85
C TYR A 509 -6.25 37.95 17.36
N GLY A 510 -5.33 38.20 16.43
CA GLY A 510 -5.60 38.22 14.98
C GLY A 510 -5.58 36.86 14.25
N SER A 511 -5.42 35.73 14.95
CA SER A 511 -5.08 34.44 14.35
C SER A 511 -6.22 33.42 14.19
N LEU A 512 -7.49 33.80 14.39
CA LEU A 512 -8.63 32.89 14.25
C LEU A 512 -9.41 33.10 12.94
N THR A 513 -9.09 32.29 11.93
CA THR A 513 -9.92 32.00 10.74
C THR A 513 -9.81 30.51 10.45
N TYR A 514 -10.91 29.81 10.17
CA TYR A 514 -10.92 28.36 9.94
C TYR A 514 -9.98 27.98 8.78
N ARG A 515 -8.89 27.30 9.15
CA ARG A 515 -7.87 26.70 8.30
C ARG A 515 -7.38 25.47 9.06
N ILE A 516 -7.80 24.26 8.66
CA ILE A 516 -7.16 23.04 9.17
C ILE A 516 -5.95 22.77 8.28
N GLY A 517 -4.87 23.52 8.53
CA GLY A 517 -3.58 23.35 7.86
C GLY A 517 -3.57 23.38 6.33
N ASN A 518 -2.58 22.69 5.74
CA ASN A 518 -2.32 22.56 4.30
C ASN A 518 -3.01 21.33 3.65
N ILE A 519 -4.01 20.73 4.30
CA ILE A 519 -4.63 19.51 3.78
C ILE A 519 -5.78 19.87 2.84
N VAL A 520 -5.49 19.80 1.54
CA VAL A 520 -6.49 19.83 0.47
C VAL A 520 -7.13 18.45 0.40
N LEU A 521 -8.40 18.32 0.82
CA LEU A 521 -9.24 17.25 0.30
C LEU A 521 -9.49 17.57 -1.17
N PHE A 522 -8.69 16.97 -2.05
CA PHE A 522 -8.84 17.09 -3.48
C PHE A 522 -10.14 16.40 -3.88
N ILE A 523 -11.21 17.17 -4.07
CA ILE A 523 -12.37 16.74 -4.85
C ILE A 523 -12.00 17.03 -6.31
N PRO A 524 -11.71 16.01 -7.14
CA PRO A 524 -11.37 16.19 -8.54
C PRO A 524 -12.40 17.08 -9.24
N LYS A 525 -11.92 17.98 -10.10
CA LYS A 525 -12.76 18.94 -10.85
C LYS A 525 -13.96 18.28 -11.55
N LYS A 526 -13.76 17.05 -12.04
CA LYS A 526 -14.78 16.20 -12.68
C LYS A 526 -15.96 15.86 -11.74
N ILE A 527 -15.70 15.58 -10.46
CA ILE A 527 -16.76 15.33 -9.44
C ILE A 527 -17.56 16.61 -9.17
N ARG A 528 -16.88 17.76 -9.13
CA ARG A 528 -17.53 19.07 -8.93
C ARG A 528 -18.45 19.43 -10.10
N GLU A 529 -18.08 19.02 -11.32
CA GLU A 529 -18.89 19.20 -12.53
C GLU A 529 -20.06 18.21 -12.62
N LEU A 530 -19.86 16.94 -12.22
CA LEU A 530 -20.91 15.92 -12.16
C LEU A 530 -21.98 16.23 -11.11
N LEU A 531 -21.58 16.67 -9.91
CA LEU A 531 -22.52 17.09 -8.85
C LEU A 531 -23.33 18.32 -9.25
N ARG A 532 -22.77 19.22 -10.07
CA ARG A 532 -23.50 20.35 -10.65
C ARG A 532 -24.50 19.92 -11.72
N ARG A 533 -24.19 18.89 -12.51
CA ARG A 533 -25.10 18.34 -13.53
C ARG A 533 -26.31 17.60 -12.94
N GLN A 534 -26.18 16.97 -11.77
CA GLN A 534 -27.34 16.38 -11.07
C GLN A 534 -28.29 17.42 -10.44
N LYS A 535 -27.78 18.61 -10.09
CA LYS A 535 -28.62 19.69 -9.52
C LYS A 535 -29.53 20.35 -10.55
N ASN A 536 -29.23 20.21 -11.84
CA ASN A 536 -30.00 20.79 -12.96
C ASN A 536 -31.02 19.82 -13.60
N ARG A 537 -31.37 18.71 -12.93
CA ARG A 537 -32.46 17.80 -13.36
C ARG A 537 -33.64 17.72 -12.38
N LYS A 538 -33.81 18.73 -11.52
CA LYS A 538 -35.06 18.98 -10.77
C LYS A 538 -35.49 20.43 -10.92
N SER A 539 -35.77 20.81 -12.16
CA SER A 539 -36.58 21.98 -12.50
C SER A 539 -36.97 21.87 -13.97
N ASP A 540 -37.76 20.85 -14.31
CA ASP A 540 -38.75 20.88 -15.39
C ASP A 540 -39.61 19.62 -15.26
N TYR A 541 -40.90 19.86 -14.98
CA TYR A 541 -42.02 18.99 -14.59
C TYR A 541 -42.12 18.60 -13.12
#